data_AF-A0A248TIW2-F1
#
_entry.id   AF-A0A248TIW2-F1
#
_cell.length_a   1.000
_cell.length_b   1.000
_cell.length_c   1.000
_cell.angle_alpha   90.00
_cell.angle_beta   90.00
_cell.angle_gamma   90.00
#
_symmetry.space_group_name_H-M   'P 1'
#
loop_
_entity.id
_entity.type
_entity.pdbx_description
1 polymer ?
#
loop_
_entity_poly.entity_id
_entity_poly.type
_entity_poly.pdbx_seq_one_letter_code
_entity_poly.pdbx_strand_id
1 'polypeptide(L)'
;MKLMNKSVRIALRAGVFDYVVKPVSMDRLLQSLNRYERFRQLWTDEQLDQEQVDELTNVFHIHPTHVEEEQLLPKGIDAITLEKILHLFEGLVEEGLTAVELSEQTGISRSTSRRYLEYLVSMNRVETRLIYGSVGRPQRKYVICS
;
A
#
# COMPACT_ATOMS: atom_id res chain seq x y z
N MET A 1 18.91 -0.24 -6.63
CA MET A 1 18.87 -1.71 -6.50
C MET A 1 19.81 -2.14 -5.38
N LYS A 2 19.29 -2.38 -4.15
CA LYS A 2 20.11 -2.73 -2.98
C LYS A 2 20.31 -4.25 -2.97
N LEU A 3 21.56 -4.70 -3.05
CA LEU A 3 21.97 -6.10 -3.12
C LEU A 3 21.39 -6.90 -1.93
N MET A 4 20.62 -7.95 -2.23
CA MET A 4 20.10 -8.89 -1.22
C MET A 4 21.27 -9.64 -0.58
N ASN A 5 21.56 -9.31 0.67
CA ASN A 5 22.71 -9.79 1.43
C ASN A 5 22.66 -11.33 1.58
N LYS A 6 23.80 -12.02 1.41
CA LYS A 6 23.90 -13.50 1.40
C LYS A 6 23.25 -14.15 2.64
N SER A 7 23.33 -13.47 3.79
CA SER A 7 22.73 -13.90 5.06
C SER A 7 21.20 -13.96 5.03
N VAL A 8 20.53 -13.06 4.28
CA VAL A 8 19.07 -13.06 4.13
C VAL A 8 18.63 -14.32 3.40
N ARG A 9 19.33 -14.67 2.31
CA ARG A 9 19.02 -15.88 1.53
C ARG A 9 19.17 -17.17 2.33
N ILE A 10 20.19 -17.24 3.19
CA ILE A 10 20.41 -18.39 4.06
C ILE A 10 19.30 -18.48 5.10
N ALA A 11 18.93 -17.35 5.73
CA ALA A 11 17.86 -17.32 6.73
C ALA A 11 16.50 -17.71 6.14
N LEU A 12 16.15 -17.21 4.95
CA LEU A 12 14.90 -17.58 4.26
C LEU A 12 14.85 -19.07 3.94
N ARG A 13 15.96 -19.65 3.45
CA ARG A 13 16.05 -21.10 3.18
C ARG A 13 16.00 -21.96 4.44
N ALA A 14 16.38 -21.39 5.59
CA ALA A 14 16.32 -22.06 6.88
C ALA A 14 14.94 -21.96 7.54
N GLY A 15 13.94 -21.37 6.87
CA GLY A 15 12.57 -21.24 7.38
C GLY A 15 12.43 -20.19 8.48
N VAL A 16 13.25 -19.13 8.46
CA VAL A 16 13.07 -18.01 9.40
C VAL A 16 11.69 -17.37 9.20
N PHE A 17 11.01 -17.06 10.30
CA PHE A 17 9.71 -16.39 10.29
C PHE A 17 9.78 -14.98 9.67
N ASP A 18 10.75 -14.17 10.09
CA ASP A 18 10.96 -12.81 9.57
C ASP A 18 12.44 -12.41 9.67
N TYR A 19 12.89 -11.45 8.85
CA TYR A 19 14.25 -10.92 8.84
C TYR A 19 14.25 -9.38 8.93
N VAL A 20 14.85 -8.85 10.01
CA VAL A 20 14.95 -7.40 10.23
C VAL A 20 16.37 -6.90 9.95
N VAL A 21 16.53 -6.15 8.87
CA VAL A 21 17.82 -5.57 8.45
C VAL A 21 18.11 -4.31 9.28
N LYS A 22 19.35 -4.18 9.78
CA LYS A 22 19.80 -2.96 10.48
C LYS A 22 20.02 -1.78 9.50
N PRO A 23 19.86 -0.52 9.95
CA PRO A 23 19.38 -0.11 11.28
C PRO A 23 17.87 -0.37 11.44
N VAL A 24 17.47 -0.83 12.63
CA VAL A 24 16.10 -1.25 12.90
C VAL A 24 15.29 -0.06 13.42
N SER A 25 14.13 0.21 12.83
CA SER A 25 13.12 1.09 13.42
C SER A 25 12.28 0.32 14.44
N MET A 26 11.83 1.01 15.49
CA MET A 26 10.96 0.41 16.50
C MET A 26 9.68 -0.15 15.89
N ASP A 27 9.10 0.58 14.93
CA ASP A 27 7.87 0.17 14.22
C ASP A 27 8.07 -1.15 13.47
N ARG A 28 9.22 -1.34 12.80
CA ARG A 28 9.50 -2.58 12.08
C ARG A 28 9.66 -3.77 13.02
N LEU A 29 10.24 -3.55 14.20
CA LEU A 29 10.37 -4.59 15.23
C LEU A 29 9.00 -4.99 15.78
N LEU A 30 8.16 -4.00 16.14
CA LEU A 30 6.80 -4.25 16.64
C LEU A 30 5.95 -5.00 15.63
N GLN A 31 6.03 -4.62 14.35
CA GLN A 31 5.31 -5.33 13.29
C GLN A 31 5.72 -6.80 13.20
N SER A 32 7.02 -7.09 13.29
CA SER A 32 7.54 -8.46 13.26
C SER A 32 7.01 -9.30 14.44
N LEU A 33 6.97 -8.70 15.63
CA LEU A 33 6.46 -9.34 16.84
C LEU A 33 4.94 -9.59 16.79
N ASN A 34 4.16 -8.61 16.35
CA ASN A 34 2.69 -8.75 16.22
C ASN A 34 2.32 -9.85 15.24
N ARG A 35 3.03 -9.96 14.10
CA ARG A 35 2.83 -11.06 13.15
C ARG A 35 3.16 -12.41 13.76
N TYR A 36 4.25 -12.48 14.53
CA TYR A 36 4.63 -13.71 15.22
C TYR A 36 3.62 -14.11 16.30
N GLU A 37 3.03 -13.16 17.02
CA GLU A 37 1.98 -13.42 18.00
C GLU A 37 0.71 -14.01 17.35
N ARG A 38 0.21 -13.39 16.26
CA ARG A 38 -0.94 -13.92 15.50
C ARG A 38 -0.65 -15.32 14.96
N PHE A 39 0.53 -15.50 14.35
CA PHE A 39 0.99 -16.81 13.89
C PHE A 39 0.97 -17.85 15.02
N ARG A 40 1.49 -17.51 16.19
CA ARG A 40 1.52 -18.39 17.36
C ARG A 40 0.12 -18.79 17.82
N GLN A 41 -0.83 -17.87 17.80
CA GLN A 41 -2.22 -18.13 18.21
C GLN A 41 -2.89 -19.13 17.26
N LEU A 42 -2.78 -18.89 15.94
CA LEU A 42 -3.31 -19.79 14.91
C LEU A 42 -2.64 -21.16 14.96
N TRP A 43 -1.31 -21.22 15.15
CA TRP A 43 -0.56 -22.48 15.20
C TRP A 43 -0.89 -23.37 16.41
N THR A 44 -1.40 -22.79 17.51
CA THR A 44 -1.85 -23.56 18.67
C THR A 44 -3.22 -24.20 18.51
N ASP A 45 -3.96 -23.88 17.44
CA ASP A 45 -5.25 -24.52 17.15
C ASP A 45 -5.03 -25.90 16.52
N GLU A 46 -5.58 -26.94 17.15
CA GLU A 46 -5.39 -28.34 16.75
C GLU A 46 -6.29 -28.70 15.55
N GLN A 47 -7.28 -27.85 15.24
CA GLN A 47 -8.24 -27.99 14.15
C GLN A 47 -8.21 -26.73 13.28
N LEU A 48 -7.27 -26.69 12.34
CA LEU A 48 -7.22 -25.62 11.34
C LEU A 48 -8.23 -25.90 10.23
N ASP A 49 -9.16 -24.98 9.99
CA ASP A 49 -9.97 -24.97 8.78
C ASP A 49 -9.20 -24.40 7.57
N GLN A 50 -9.77 -24.52 6.37
CA GLN A 50 -9.10 -24.03 5.15
C GLN A 50 -8.87 -22.52 5.16
N GLU A 51 -9.75 -21.74 5.80
CA GLU A 51 -9.62 -20.27 5.89
C GLU A 51 -8.44 -19.88 6.80
N GLN A 52 -8.26 -20.60 7.91
CA GLN A 52 -7.12 -20.46 8.81
C GLN A 52 -5.82 -20.97 8.20
N VAL A 53 -5.86 -22.03 7.37
CA VAL A 53 -4.72 -22.50 6.58
C VAL A 53 -4.30 -21.45 5.54
N ASP A 54 -5.28 -20.84 4.86
CA ASP A 54 -5.04 -19.77 3.90
C ASP A 54 -4.48 -18.51 4.61
N GLU A 55 -4.98 -18.19 5.80
CA GLU A 55 -4.44 -17.11 6.65
C GLU A 55 -3.00 -17.41 7.08
N LEU A 56 -2.72 -18.61 7.58
CA LEU A 56 -1.37 -19.05 7.96
C LEU A 56 -0.40 -19.03 6.78
N THR A 57 -0.82 -19.52 5.62
CA THR A 57 0.01 -19.50 4.41
C THR A 57 0.23 -18.08 3.92
N ASN A 58 -0.74 -17.17 4.02
CA ASN A 58 -0.56 -15.75 3.74
C ASN A 58 0.41 -15.08 4.72
N VAL A 59 0.47 -15.51 5.97
CA VAL A 59 1.49 -15.08 6.95
C VAL A 59 2.90 -15.57 6.56
N PHE A 60 3.02 -16.80 6.03
CA PHE A 60 4.30 -17.40 5.62
C PHE A 60 4.78 -16.98 4.24
N HIS A 61 3.86 -16.68 3.34
CA HIS A 61 4.20 -16.07 2.08
C HIS A 61 4.72 -14.67 2.42
N ILE A 62 6.05 -14.57 2.53
CA ILE A 62 6.82 -13.36 2.28
C ILE A 62 6.68 -13.07 0.78
N HIS A 63 5.44 -12.87 0.37
CA HIS A 63 5.09 -11.99 -0.68
C HIS A 63 5.68 -10.62 -0.29
N PRO A 64 6.54 -10.02 -1.12
CA PRO A 64 6.75 -8.58 -1.05
C PRO A 64 5.46 -7.80 -1.38
N THR A 65 4.34 -8.49 -1.59
CA THR A 65 3.02 -7.92 -1.76
C THR A 65 2.31 -7.88 -0.41
N HIS A 66 1.98 -6.65 0.01
CA HIS A 66 1.22 -6.31 1.21
C HIS A 66 1.90 -6.64 2.55
N VAL A 67 3.08 -6.05 2.75
CA VAL A 67 3.35 -5.46 4.06
C VAL A 67 2.22 -4.44 4.27
N GLU A 68 1.32 -4.70 5.21
CA GLU A 68 0.35 -3.73 5.74
C GLU A 68 0.95 -2.32 5.61
N GLU A 69 0.37 -1.53 4.71
CA GLU A 69 0.75 -0.17 4.35
C GLU A 69 0.44 0.81 5.50
N GLU A 70 0.73 0.42 6.73
CA GLU A 70 1.34 1.34 7.70
C GLU A 70 2.83 1.52 7.35
N GLN A 71 3.15 1.64 6.06
CA GLN A 71 4.19 2.58 5.68
C GLN A 71 3.72 3.91 6.26
N LEU A 72 4.46 4.44 7.22
CA LEU A 72 4.34 5.80 7.75
C LEU A 72 3.87 6.73 6.62
N LEU A 73 2.56 6.93 6.51
CA LEU A 73 1.99 7.64 5.37
C LEU A 73 2.60 9.05 5.40
N PRO A 74 2.92 9.64 4.24
CA PRO A 74 3.50 10.97 4.23
C PRO A 74 2.62 11.93 5.02
N LYS A 75 3.23 12.83 5.78
CA LYS A 75 2.49 13.77 6.62
C LYS A 75 1.39 14.46 5.82
N GLY A 76 0.14 14.29 6.25
CA GLY A 76 -1.03 14.82 5.54
C GLY A 76 -1.69 13.87 4.55
N ILE A 77 -1.33 12.58 4.56
CA ILE A 77 -2.06 11.45 3.97
C ILE A 77 -2.61 10.59 5.11
N ASP A 78 -3.91 10.35 5.09
CA ASP A 78 -4.66 9.53 6.04
C ASP A 78 -5.12 8.24 5.34
N ALA A 79 -5.00 7.11 6.03
CA ALA A 79 -5.24 5.79 5.45
C ALA A 79 -6.70 5.60 5.01
N ILE A 80 -7.65 6.01 5.87
CA ILE A 80 -9.09 5.87 5.61
C ILE A 80 -9.48 6.70 4.38
N THR A 81 -8.93 7.92 4.26
CA THR A 81 -9.18 8.78 3.11
C THR A 81 -8.53 8.24 1.85
N LEU A 82 -7.31 7.70 1.94
CA LEU A 82 -6.60 7.10 0.82
C LEU A 82 -7.35 5.89 0.25
N GLU A 83 -7.85 5.01 1.11
CA GLU A 83 -8.63 3.82 0.73
C GLU A 83 -9.91 4.21 -0.02
N LYS A 84 -10.65 5.21 0.49
CA LYS A 84 -11.83 5.75 -0.20
C LYS A 84 -11.49 6.28 -1.59
N ILE A 85 -10.35 6.96 -1.74
CA ILE A 85 -9.90 7.48 -3.03
C ILE A 85 -9.53 6.33 -3.97
N LEU A 86 -8.85 5.28 -3.49
CA LEU A 86 -8.52 4.09 -4.28
C LEU A 86 -9.78 3.39 -4.81
N HIS A 87 -10.80 3.20 -3.97
CA HIS A 87 -12.08 2.62 -4.41
C HIS A 87 -12.80 3.46 -5.47
N LEU A 88 -12.69 4.80 -5.42
CA LEU A 88 -13.24 5.63 -6.50
C LEU A 88 -12.54 5.37 -7.83
N PHE A 89 -11.24 5.10 -7.82
CA PHE A 89 -10.50 4.75 -9.03
C PHE A 89 -10.87 3.35 -9.56
N GLU A 90 -11.12 2.37 -8.70
CA GLU A 90 -11.53 1.01 -9.11
C GLU A 90 -12.83 1.00 -9.95
N GLY A 91 -13.73 1.97 -9.74
CA GLY A 91 -14.94 2.14 -10.53
C GLY A 91 -14.77 2.92 -11.85
N LEU A 92 -13.60 3.52 -12.10
CA LEU A 92 -13.34 4.46 -13.19
C LEU A 92 -12.18 3.96 -14.07
N VAL A 93 -12.42 2.88 -14.79
CA VAL A 93 -11.34 2.08 -15.42
C VAL A 93 -10.54 2.82 -16.51
N GLU A 94 -11.06 3.86 -17.18
CA GLU A 94 -10.31 4.50 -18.27
C GLU A 94 -10.24 6.04 -18.26
N GLU A 95 -11.25 6.73 -17.74
CA GLU A 95 -11.29 8.19 -17.89
C GLU A 95 -10.41 8.93 -16.89
N GLY A 96 -10.21 8.37 -15.69
CA GLY A 96 -9.50 9.04 -14.59
C GLY A 96 -10.18 10.31 -14.09
N LEU A 97 -9.52 11.00 -13.14
CA LEU A 97 -10.07 12.15 -12.42
C LEU A 97 -9.09 13.31 -12.40
N THR A 98 -9.60 14.53 -12.43
CA THR A 98 -8.88 15.75 -12.03
C THR A 98 -8.95 15.93 -10.52
N ALA A 99 -8.06 16.78 -9.96
CA ALA A 99 -8.13 17.14 -8.55
C ALA A 99 -9.42 17.89 -8.17
N VAL A 100 -10.12 18.49 -9.14
CA VAL A 100 -11.41 19.16 -8.92
C VAL A 100 -12.52 18.12 -8.83
N GLU A 101 -12.60 17.19 -9.78
CA GLU A 101 -13.59 16.11 -9.77
C GLU A 101 -13.45 15.23 -8.51
N LEU A 102 -12.20 14.90 -8.12
CA LEU A 102 -11.97 14.17 -6.88
C LEU A 102 -12.47 14.93 -5.64
N SER A 103 -12.27 16.26 -5.61
CA SER A 103 -12.74 17.09 -4.50
C SER A 103 -14.26 17.13 -4.39
N GLU A 104 -14.94 17.12 -5.54
CA GLU A 104 -16.41 17.13 -5.61
C GLU A 104 -17.00 15.78 -5.19
N GLN A 105 -16.36 14.66 -5.56
CA GLN A 105 -16.82 13.33 -5.20
C GLN A 105 -16.53 12.94 -3.73
N THR A 106 -15.40 13.39 -3.18
CA THR A 106 -14.97 13.02 -1.82
C THR A 106 -15.34 14.05 -0.75
N GLY A 107 -15.70 15.27 -1.13
CA GLY A 107 -15.98 16.38 -0.21
C GLY A 107 -14.74 16.98 0.46
N ILE A 108 -13.53 16.55 0.11
CA ILE A 108 -12.28 17.13 0.62
C ILE A 108 -11.85 18.33 -0.23
N SER A 109 -10.98 19.19 0.30
CA SER A 109 -10.53 20.37 -0.46
C SER A 109 -9.76 19.99 -1.74
N ARG A 110 -9.72 20.90 -2.74
CA ARG A 110 -8.93 20.71 -3.96
C ARG A 110 -7.43 20.51 -3.70
N SER A 111 -6.88 21.21 -2.72
CA SER A 111 -5.46 21.06 -2.35
C SER A 111 -5.19 19.73 -1.65
N THR A 112 -6.12 19.27 -0.83
CA THR A 112 -6.09 17.93 -0.24
C THR A 112 -6.17 16.86 -1.33
N SER A 113 -7.16 16.94 -2.21
CA SER A 113 -7.35 16.03 -3.36
C SER A 113 -6.07 15.91 -4.19
N ARG A 114 -5.46 17.06 -4.53
CA ARG A 114 -4.19 17.07 -5.25
C ARG A 114 -3.09 16.33 -4.49
N ARG A 115 -2.97 16.54 -3.18
CA ARG A 115 -1.95 15.86 -2.36
C ARG A 115 -2.08 14.33 -2.45
N TYR A 116 -3.30 13.81 -2.32
CA TYR A 116 -3.54 12.37 -2.45
C TYR A 116 -3.22 11.86 -3.86
N LEU A 117 -3.63 12.58 -4.90
CA LEU A 117 -3.35 12.21 -6.28
C LEU A 117 -1.85 12.18 -6.59
N GLU A 118 -1.09 13.19 -6.13
CA GLU A 118 0.38 13.22 -6.31
C GLU A 118 1.07 12.12 -5.49
N TYR A 119 0.50 11.72 -4.35
CA TYR A 119 0.96 10.55 -3.61
C TYR A 119 0.68 9.24 -4.36
N LEU A 120 -0.50 9.08 -4.95
CA LEU A 120 -0.79 7.92 -5.81
C LEU A 120 0.14 7.87 -7.03
N VAL A 121 0.52 9.01 -7.60
CA VAL A 121 1.55 9.12 -8.66
C VAL A 121 2.91 8.67 -8.14
N SER A 122 3.33 9.11 -6.95
CA SER A 122 4.63 8.70 -6.41
C SER A 122 4.71 7.20 -6.10
N MET A 123 3.56 6.55 -5.88
CA MET A 123 3.42 5.10 -5.75
C MET A 123 3.24 4.35 -7.07
N ASN A 124 3.23 5.05 -8.22
CA ASN A 124 2.94 4.50 -9.55
C ASN A 124 1.58 3.79 -9.65
N ARG A 125 0.59 4.17 -8.83
CA ARG A 125 -0.78 3.64 -8.91
C ARG A 125 -1.62 4.37 -9.96
N VAL A 126 -1.32 5.65 -10.18
CA VAL A 126 -1.93 6.48 -11.21
C VAL A 126 -0.86 7.25 -11.98
N GLU A 127 -1.11 7.53 -13.26
CA GLU A 127 -0.28 8.40 -14.09
C GLU A 127 -0.96 9.75 -14.33
N THR A 128 -0.16 10.78 -14.63
CA THR A 128 -0.67 12.12 -14.91
C THR A 128 -0.70 12.40 -16.41
N ARG A 129 -1.86 12.83 -16.92
CA ARG A 129 -2.06 13.34 -18.28
C ARG A 129 -2.40 14.83 -18.25
N LEU A 130 -1.92 15.58 -19.22
CA LEU A 130 -2.32 16.98 -19.40
C LEU A 130 -3.56 17.05 -20.27
N ILE A 131 -4.58 17.76 -19.78
CA ILE A 131 -5.77 18.11 -20.54
C ILE A 131 -5.69 19.59 -20.89
N TYR A 132 -5.87 19.89 -22.17
CA TYR A 132 -5.92 21.25 -22.70
C TYR A 132 -7.38 21.63 -22.94
N GLY A 133 -7.86 22.66 -22.26
CA GLY A 133 -9.15 23.28 -22.56
C GLY A 133 -9.04 24.33 -23.66
N SER A 134 -10.17 24.85 -24.13
CA SER A 134 -10.25 25.88 -25.17
C SER A 134 -9.65 27.23 -24.74
N VAL A 135 -9.68 27.58 -23.45
CA VAL A 135 -9.01 28.76 -22.87
C VAL A 135 -8.59 28.46 -21.42
N GLY A 136 -7.32 28.66 -21.06
CA GLY A 136 -6.83 28.55 -19.67
C GLY A 136 -5.50 27.82 -19.50
N ARG A 137 -5.05 27.66 -18.25
CA ARG A 137 -3.87 26.83 -17.92
C ARG A 137 -4.23 25.35 -18.05
N PRO A 138 -3.33 24.50 -18.60
CA PRO A 138 -3.55 23.06 -18.70
C PRO A 138 -3.90 22.45 -17.34
N GLN A 139 -4.82 21.48 -17.33
CA GLN A 139 -5.21 20.74 -16.13
C GLN A 139 -4.56 19.36 -16.12
N ARG A 140 -4.34 18.81 -14.92
CA ARG A 140 -3.84 17.44 -14.73
C ARG A 140 -5.03 16.49 -14.56
N LYS A 141 -5.13 15.48 -15.43
CA LYS A 141 -5.94 14.27 -15.21
C LYS A 141 -5.05 13.19 -14.63
N TYR A 142 -5.58 12.42 -13.70
CA TYR A 142 -4.91 11.28 -13.10
C TYR A 142 -5.69 10.03 -13.52
N VAL A 143 -5.03 9.09 -14.18
CA VAL A 143 -5.65 7.86 -14.70
C VAL A 143 -4.94 6.65 -14.10
N ILE A 144 -5.63 5.52 -13.94
CA ILE A 144 -5.02 4.30 -13.41
C ILE A 144 -3.90 3.83 -14.34
N CYS A 145 -2.77 3.43 -13.75
CA CYS A 145 -1.70 2.77 -14.50
C CYS A 145 -2.19 1.40 -14.98
N SER A 146 -2.19 1.18 -16.30
CA SER A 146 -2.48 -0.12 -16.94
C SER A 146 -1.30 -1.09 -16.85
#